data_AF-A0A3D8VEL4-F1
#
_entry.id   AF-A0A3D8VEL4-F1
#
_cell.length_a   1.000
_cell.length_b   1.000
_cell.length_c   1.000
_cell.angle_alpha   90.00
_cell.angle_beta   90.00
_cell.angle_gamma   90.00
#
_symmetry.space_group_name_H-M   'P 1'
#
loop_
_entity.id
_entity.type
_entity.pdbx_description
1 polymer ?
#
loop_
_entity_poly.entity_id
_entity_poly.type
_entity_poly.pdbx_seq_one_letter_code
_entity_poly.pdbx_strand_id
1 'polypeptide(L)'
;MRVKGFVILLAACLPMIGTAATIEKPIYGKFGGIPLDESPIISHMLFGTLPDGSPTPARIDEHTVRVVLSNVLGTGLFGVEDVDCSKGTKLTVGIGEWGNIGPSPVVEKPFKLRKMHPKAVETYREACSVAGVSPDW
;
A
#
# COMPACT_ATOMS: atom_id res chain seq x y z
N MET A 1 59.15 21.18 -18.50
CA MET A 1 57.78 21.67 -18.78
C MET A 1 56.80 20.54 -18.52
N ARG A 2 55.82 20.75 -17.64
CA ARG A 2 54.86 19.74 -17.18
C ARG A 2 53.67 19.67 -18.14
N VAL A 3 53.47 18.55 -18.83
CA VAL A 3 52.22 18.28 -19.55
C VAL A 3 51.27 17.61 -18.56
N LYS A 4 50.32 18.40 -18.03
CA LYS A 4 49.16 17.89 -17.30
C LYS A 4 48.13 17.44 -18.35
N GLY A 5 48.05 16.14 -18.59
CA GLY A 5 47.01 15.52 -19.43
C GLY A 5 45.84 15.08 -18.54
N PHE A 6 44.73 15.80 -18.68
CA PHE A 6 43.49 15.66 -17.93
C PHE A 6 42.78 14.35 -18.31
N VAL A 7 42.52 13.47 -17.34
CA VAL A 7 41.69 12.27 -17.52
C VAL A 7 40.24 12.72 -17.52
N ILE A 8 39.57 12.68 -18.68
CA ILE A 8 38.12 12.83 -18.76
C ILE A 8 37.51 11.47 -18.43
N LEU A 9 37.15 11.28 -17.16
CA LEU A 9 36.23 10.22 -16.75
C LEU A 9 34.82 10.63 -17.18
N LEU A 10 34.42 10.15 -18.36
CA LEU A 10 33.01 10.08 -18.74
C LEU A 10 32.34 9.06 -17.81
N ALA A 11 31.82 9.55 -16.68
CA ALA A 11 30.86 8.82 -15.89
C ALA A 11 29.61 8.62 -16.79
N ALA A 12 29.45 7.40 -17.29
CA ALA A 12 28.21 6.97 -17.88
C ALA A 12 27.12 7.08 -16.80
N CYS A 13 26.33 8.15 -16.83
CA CYS A 13 25.04 8.19 -16.19
C CYS A 13 24.18 7.14 -16.87
N LEU A 14 24.23 5.92 -16.34
CA LEU A 14 23.18 4.94 -16.53
C LEU A 14 21.84 5.64 -16.24
N PRO A 15 20.83 5.53 -17.10
CA PRO A 15 19.49 5.88 -16.68
C PRO A 15 19.16 4.96 -15.50
N MET A 16 19.08 5.52 -14.30
CA MET A 16 18.42 4.86 -13.19
C MET A 16 16.99 4.62 -13.67
N ILE A 17 16.71 3.39 -14.09
CA ILE A 17 15.34 2.87 -14.16
C ILE A 17 14.87 2.96 -12.71
N GLY A 18 14.11 4.01 -12.39
CA GLY A 18 13.65 4.28 -11.04
C GLY A 18 12.86 3.08 -10.55
N THR A 19 13.46 2.28 -9.68
CA THR A 19 12.74 1.24 -8.97
C THR A 19 11.71 1.95 -8.10
N ALA A 20 10.42 1.72 -8.38
CA ALA A 20 9.32 2.06 -7.49
C ALA A 20 9.74 1.79 -6.04
N ALA A 21 9.92 2.85 -5.26
CA ALA A 21 10.33 2.74 -3.86
C ALA A 21 9.06 2.56 -3.03
N THR A 22 8.54 1.34 -2.99
CA THR A 22 7.45 0.99 -2.08
C THR A 22 8.01 0.33 -0.82
N ILE A 23 7.42 0.68 0.31
CA ILE A 23 7.59 0.04 1.61
C ILE A 23 6.33 -0.79 1.86
N GLU A 24 6.52 -2.04 2.26
CA GLU A 24 5.44 -2.94 2.63
C GLU A 24 5.19 -2.88 4.14
N LYS A 25 3.94 -2.61 4.54
CA LYS A 25 3.50 -2.66 5.94
C LYS A 25 2.53 -3.81 6.17
N PRO A 26 2.70 -4.64 7.21
CA PRO A 26 1.87 -5.81 7.42
C PRO A 26 0.43 -5.44 7.78
N ILE A 27 -0.51 -6.22 7.24
CA ILE A 27 -1.92 -6.22 7.62
C ILE A 27 -2.20 -7.54 8.34
N TYR A 28 -2.41 -7.44 9.65
CA TYR A 28 -2.71 -8.57 10.51
C TYR A 28 -4.20 -8.94 10.43
N GLY A 29 -4.48 -10.23 10.28
CA GLY A 29 -5.83 -10.75 10.35
C GLY A 29 -6.33 -10.84 11.79
N LYS A 30 -7.65 -10.87 11.98
CA LYS A 30 -8.26 -11.14 13.29
C LYS A 30 -9.17 -12.34 13.16
N PHE A 31 -8.83 -13.41 13.85
CA PHE A 31 -9.56 -14.68 13.78
C PHE A 31 -10.07 -15.06 15.16
N GLY A 32 -11.29 -15.59 15.21
CA GLY A 32 -11.85 -16.09 16.46
C GLY A 32 -10.99 -17.23 17.02
N GLY A 33 -10.64 -17.16 18.29
CA GLY A 33 -9.83 -18.18 18.96
C GLY A 33 -8.31 -18.05 18.77
N ILE A 34 -7.82 -17.09 17.98
CA ILE A 34 -6.38 -16.80 17.86
C ILE A 34 -6.05 -15.55 18.70
N PRO A 35 -5.06 -15.62 19.61
CA PRO A 35 -4.54 -14.44 20.31
C PRO A 35 -4.07 -13.33 19.35
N LEU A 36 -4.12 -12.07 19.78
CA LEU A 36 -3.74 -10.94 18.93
C LEU A 36 -2.24 -10.93 18.61
N ASP A 37 -1.40 -11.32 19.56
CA ASP A 37 0.05 -11.43 19.38
C ASP A 37 0.46 -12.57 18.43
N GLU A 38 -0.39 -13.58 18.28
CA GLU A 38 -0.18 -14.73 17.36
C GLU A 38 -0.91 -14.58 16.02
N SER A 39 -1.64 -13.48 15.83
CA SER A 39 -2.45 -13.28 14.63
C SER A 39 -1.59 -13.23 13.36
N PRO A 40 -1.94 -13.97 12.29
CA PRO A 40 -1.11 -14.03 11.10
C PRO A 40 -1.24 -12.75 10.26
N ILE A 41 -0.22 -12.49 9.46
CA ILE A 41 -0.25 -11.47 8.41
C ILE A 41 -1.07 -12.03 7.24
N ILE A 42 -2.09 -11.29 6.82
CA ILE A 42 -2.99 -11.68 5.72
C ILE A 42 -2.70 -10.92 4.42
N SER A 43 -1.92 -9.85 4.47
CA SER A 43 -1.50 -9.05 3.31
C SER A 43 -0.45 -8.01 3.75
N HIS A 44 0.17 -7.31 2.80
CA HIS A 44 0.95 -6.11 3.09
C HIS A 44 0.38 -4.91 2.33
N MET A 45 0.29 -3.76 2.98
CA MET A 45 -0.10 -2.50 2.35
C MET A 45 1.13 -1.78 1.82
N LEU A 46 1.04 -1.24 0.61
CA LEU A 46 2.12 -0.54 -0.05
C LEU A 46 2.09 0.97 0.26
N PHE A 47 3.25 1.49 0.66
CA PHE A 47 3.50 2.93 0.90
C PHE A 47 4.65 3.42 0.00
N GLY A 48 4.46 4.50 -0.75
CA GLY A 48 5.47 5.07 -1.66
C GLY A 48 4.92 5.32 -3.05
N THR A 49 5.73 5.05 -4.07
CA THR A 49 5.38 5.25 -5.49
C THR A 49 5.36 3.92 -6.22
N LEU A 50 4.26 3.63 -6.91
CA LEU A 50 4.06 2.42 -7.71
C LEU A 50 4.86 2.46 -9.02
N PRO A 51 5.01 1.31 -9.71
CA PRO A 51 5.72 1.23 -11.00
C PRO A 51 5.18 2.15 -12.10
N ASP A 52 3.89 2.51 -12.05
CA ASP A 52 3.26 3.44 -12.99
C ASP A 52 3.45 4.93 -12.60
N GLY A 53 4.20 5.20 -11.53
CA GLY A 53 4.45 6.53 -11.00
C GLY A 53 3.37 7.06 -10.06
N SER A 54 2.26 6.34 -9.87
CA SER A 54 1.20 6.77 -8.95
C SER A 54 1.61 6.59 -7.48
N PRO A 55 1.19 7.49 -6.58
CA PRO A 55 1.44 7.31 -5.15
C PRO A 55 0.53 6.20 -4.58
N THR A 56 1.00 5.53 -3.54
CA THR A 56 0.20 4.66 -2.68
C THR A 56 0.59 4.93 -1.24
N PRO A 57 -0.34 5.12 -0.30
CA PRO A 57 -1.76 5.39 -0.51
C PRO A 57 -2.01 6.67 -1.31
N ALA A 58 -3.09 6.71 -2.08
CA ALA A 58 -3.52 7.88 -2.85
C ALA A 58 -4.84 8.42 -2.32
N ARG A 59 -4.94 9.73 -2.12
CA ARG A 59 -6.23 10.39 -1.84
C ARG A 59 -7.08 10.38 -3.12
N ILE A 60 -8.33 9.93 -3.02
CA ILE A 60 -9.27 9.94 -4.15
C ILE A 60 -10.37 11.00 -3.99
N ASP A 61 -10.73 11.34 -2.75
CA ASP A 61 -11.62 12.48 -2.43
C ASP A 61 -11.30 13.06 -1.03
N GLU A 62 -12.16 13.91 -0.46
CA GLU A 62 -11.95 14.52 0.85
C GLU A 62 -11.96 13.59 2.06
N HIS A 63 -12.53 12.40 1.92
CA HIS A 63 -12.70 11.44 3.00
C HIS A 63 -12.14 10.07 2.65
N THR A 64 -11.88 9.80 1.38
CA THR A 64 -11.52 8.47 0.90
C THR A 64 -10.10 8.41 0.37
N VAL A 65 -9.39 7.36 0.77
CA VAL A 65 -8.05 7.03 0.27
C VAL A 65 -8.07 5.66 -0.38
N ARG A 66 -7.36 5.51 -1.49
CA ARG A 66 -7.11 4.24 -2.16
C ARG A 66 -5.79 3.67 -1.69
N VAL A 67 -5.82 2.43 -1.24
CA VAL A 67 -4.64 1.67 -0.82
C VAL A 67 -4.44 0.48 -1.74
N VAL A 68 -3.18 0.12 -1.95
CA VAL A 68 -2.80 -1.11 -2.62
C VAL A 68 -2.27 -2.11 -1.61
N LEU A 69 -2.77 -3.32 -1.72
CA LEU A 69 -2.39 -4.48 -0.94
C LEU A 69 -1.60 -5.45 -1.83
N SER A 70 -0.49 -5.98 -1.34
CA SER A 70 0.26 -7.08 -1.95
C SER A 70 0.05 -8.37 -1.16
N ASN A 71 0.22 -9.49 -1.86
CA ASN A 71 0.12 -10.84 -1.32
C ASN A 71 -1.18 -11.09 -0.53
N VAL A 72 -2.31 -10.70 -1.10
CA VAL A 72 -3.62 -10.82 -0.47
C VAL A 72 -3.90 -12.29 -0.15
N LEU A 73 -4.13 -12.60 1.13
CA LEU A 73 -4.35 -13.94 1.67
C LEU A 73 -3.25 -14.95 1.29
N GLY A 74 -2.02 -14.48 1.07
CA GLY A 74 -0.89 -15.36 0.72
C GLY A 74 -0.89 -15.86 -0.73
N THR A 75 -1.72 -15.29 -1.60
CA THR A 75 -1.91 -15.78 -2.99
C THR A 75 -0.94 -15.17 -4.00
N GLY A 76 -0.09 -14.22 -3.59
CA GLY A 76 0.74 -13.42 -4.50
C GLY A 76 -0.03 -12.37 -5.31
N LEU A 77 -1.36 -12.31 -5.18
CA LEU A 77 -2.21 -11.31 -5.83
C LEU A 77 -2.13 -9.95 -5.14
N PHE A 78 -2.47 -8.92 -5.91
CA PHE A 78 -2.67 -7.56 -5.43
C PHE A 78 -4.16 -7.30 -5.19
N GLY A 79 -4.44 -6.51 -4.16
CA GLY A 79 -5.76 -5.99 -3.87
C GLY A 79 -5.75 -4.47 -3.91
N VAL A 80 -6.88 -3.89 -4.25
CA VAL A 80 -7.12 -2.45 -4.13
C VAL A 80 -8.32 -2.25 -3.24
N GLU A 81 -8.17 -1.36 -2.27
CA GLU A 81 -9.25 -1.01 -1.35
C GLU A 81 -9.43 0.50 -1.29
N ASP A 82 -10.68 0.92 -1.22
CA ASP A 82 -11.05 2.29 -0.89
C ASP A 82 -11.39 2.36 0.59
N VAL A 83 -10.77 3.30 1.30
CA VAL A 83 -10.85 3.46 2.74
C VAL A 83 -11.48 4.82 3.02
N ASP A 84 -12.71 4.80 3.53
CA ASP A 84 -13.39 5.98 4.05
C ASP A 84 -12.81 6.30 5.44
N CYS A 85 -11.90 7.26 5.47
CA CYS A 85 -11.20 7.73 6.64
C CYS A 85 -12.09 8.56 7.59
N SER A 86 -13.29 8.97 7.18
CA SER A 86 -14.26 9.65 8.07
C SER A 86 -15.15 8.65 8.81
N LYS A 87 -15.37 7.46 8.24
CA LYS A 87 -16.23 6.42 8.83
C LYS A 87 -15.46 5.25 9.41
N GLY A 88 -14.17 5.15 9.13
CA GLY A 88 -13.34 4.01 9.50
C GLY A 88 -13.83 2.73 8.84
N THR A 89 -14.12 2.80 7.53
CA THR A 89 -14.57 1.65 6.75
C THR A 89 -13.71 1.45 5.52
N LYS A 90 -13.50 0.19 5.13
CA LYS A 90 -12.84 -0.17 3.87
C LYS A 90 -13.77 -0.92 2.94
N LEU A 91 -13.53 -0.81 1.64
CA LEU A 91 -14.22 -1.53 0.59
C LEU A 91 -13.19 -2.09 -0.39
N THR A 92 -13.17 -3.41 -0.58
CA THR A 92 -12.34 -4.03 -1.61
C THR A 92 -12.94 -3.74 -2.99
N VAL A 93 -12.22 -2.99 -3.81
CA VAL A 93 -12.68 -2.61 -5.15
C VAL A 93 -12.13 -3.54 -6.23
N GLY A 94 -10.94 -4.10 -6.01
CA GLY A 94 -10.30 -4.96 -7.01
C GLY A 94 -9.32 -5.97 -6.44
N ILE A 95 -9.17 -7.10 -7.13
CA ILE A 95 -8.17 -8.13 -6.85
C ILE A 95 -7.65 -8.67 -8.19
N GLY A 96 -6.35 -8.89 -8.30
CA GLY A 96 -5.76 -9.51 -9.48
C GLY A 96 -4.24 -9.47 -9.47
N GLU A 97 -3.65 -9.80 -10.62
CA GLU A 97 -2.22 -9.60 -10.85
C GLU A 97 -1.93 -8.11 -11.06
N TRP A 98 -0.68 -7.71 -10.79
CA TRP A 98 -0.26 -6.33 -11.05
C TRP A 98 -0.43 -6.00 -12.54
N GLY A 99 -1.01 -4.83 -12.84
CA GLY A 99 -1.32 -4.42 -14.21
C GLY A 99 -2.62 -5.03 -14.79
N ASN A 100 -3.21 -6.02 -14.12
CA ASN A 100 -4.50 -6.62 -14.50
C ASN A 100 -5.42 -6.77 -13.28
N ILE A 101 -5.47 -5.73 -12.44
CA ILE A 101 -6.37 -5.69 -11.29
C ILE A 101 -7.79 -5.46 -11.80
N GLY A 102 -8.62 -6.48 -11.67
CA GLY A 102 -10.04 -6.43 -12.02
C GLY A 102 -10.92 -6.11 -10.80
N PRO A 103 -12.22 -5.86 -11.02
CA PRO A 103 -13.17 -5.71 -9.93
C PRO A 103 -13.17 -6.96 -9.04
N SER A 104 -13.24 -6.77 -7.72
CA SER A 104 -13.31 -7.89 -6.79
C SER A 104 -14.56 -8.73 -7.11
N PRO A 105 -14.44 -10.05 -7.33
CA PRO A 105 -15.62 -10.91 -7.51
C PRO A 105 -16.48 -10.97 -6.25
N VAL A 106 -15.88 -10.61 -5.11
CA VAL A 106 -16.56 -10.38 -3.84
C VAL A 106 -16.56 -8.88 -3.60
N VAL A 107 -17.43 -8.14 -4.31
CA VAL A 107 -17.71 -6.75 -3.93
C VAL A 107 -18.41 -6.82 -2.58
N GLU A 108 -17.63 -6.69 -1.51
CA GLU A 108 -18.13 -6.79 -0.15
C GLU A 108 -18.88 -5.52 0.26
N LYS A 109 -19.74 -5.62 1.27
CA LYS A 109 -20.23 -4.41 1.94
C LYS A 109 -19.07 -3.73 2.66
N PRO A 110 -19.09 -2.39 2.84
CA PRO A 110 -18.07 -1.69 3.60
C PRO A 110 -17.79 -2.36 4.95
N PHE A 111 -16.53 -2.72 5.18
CA PHE A 111 -16.07 -3.40 6.38
C PHE A 111 -15.58 -2.37 7.40
N LYS A 112 -16.03 -2.48 8.66
CA LYS A 112 -15.62 -1.56 9.72
C LYS A 112 -14.21 -1.88 10.21
N LEU A 113 -13.27 -0.95 10.06
CA LEU A 113 -11.87 -1.11 10.45
C LEU A 113 -11.71 -1.49 11.93
N ARG A 114 -12.54 -0.92 12.83
CA ARG A 114 -12.54 -1.28 14.27
C ARG A 114 -12.76 -2.78 14.58
N LYS A 115 -13.24 -3.56 13.60
CA LYS A 115 -13.39 -5.02 13.72
C LYS A 115 -12.14 -5.79 13.30
N MET A 116 -11.15 -5.14 12.70
CA MET A 116 -9.86 -5.73 12.32
C MET A 116 -8.93 -5.88 13.53
N HIS A 117 -7.76 -6.46 13.27
CA HIS A 117 -6.67 -6.49 14.23
C HIS A 117 -6.16 -5.06 14.53
N PRO A 118 -5.89 -4.67 15.79
CA PRO A 118 -5.46 -3.30 16.13
C PRO A 118 -4.26 -2.79 15.33
N LYS A 119 -3.22 -3.61 15.14
CA LYS A 119 -2.07 -3.27 14.28
C LYS A 119 -2.45 -3.00 12.82
N ALA A 120 -3.45 -3.72 12.29
CA ALA A 120 -3.93 -3.43 10.94
C ALA A 120 -4.66 -2.07 10.91
N VAL A 121 -5.47 -1.79 11.93
CA VAL A 121 -6.17 -0.51 12.10
C VAL A 121 -5.18 0.67 12.11
N GLU A 122 -4.06 0.53 12.80
CA GLU A 122 -2.96 1.51 12.80
C GLU A 122 -2.38 1.72 11.40
N THR A 123 -2.15 0.66 10.63
CA THR A 123 -1.67 0.77 9.24
C THR A 123 -2.65 1.55 8.36
N TYR A 124 -3.97 1.32 8.48
CA TYR A 124 -4.97 2.12 7.74
C TYR A 124 -5.01 3.58 8.21
N ARG A 125 -4.84 3.83 9.51
CA ARG A 125 -4.80 5.19 10.07
C ARG A 125 -3.60 5.96 9.52
N GLU A 126 -2.45 5.30 9.44
CA GLU A 126 -1.27 5.84 8.79
C GLU A 126 -1.51 6.10 7.31
N ALA A 127 -2.18 5.18 6.60
CA ALA A 127 -2.48 5.35 5.20
C ALA A 127 -3.32 6.60 4.91
N CYS A 128 -4.37 6.84 5.70
CA CYS A 128 -5.14 8.07 5.68
C CYS A 128 -4.24 9.30 5.88
N SER A 129 -3.39 9.25 6.91
CA SER A 129 -2.53 10.38 7.30
C SER A 129 -1.49 10.72 6.22
N VAL A 130 -0.86 9.70 5.61
CA VAL A 130 0.12 9.87 4.52
C VAL A 130 -0.53 10.45 3.27
N ALA A 131 -1.77 10.06 2.97
CA ALA A 131 -2.56 10.63 1.87
C ALA A 131 -3.17 12.01 2.20
N GLY A 132 -2.91 12.57 3.38
CA GLY A 132 -3.39 13.89 3.79
C GLY A 132 -4.88 13.93 4.15
N VAL A 133 -5.45 12.80 4.58
CA VAL A 133 -6.82 12.70 5.10
C VAL A 133 -6.76 12.34 6.59
N SER A 134 -7.34 13.16 7.46
CA SER A 134 -7.28 12.93 8.90
C SER A 134 -8.29 11.86 9.32
N PRO A 135 -7.87 10.76 9.98
CA PRO A 135 -8.77 9.75 10.52
C PRO A 135 -9.24 10.12 11.93
N ASP A 136 -10.55 10.13 12.15
CA ASP A 136 -11.24 10.60 13.36
C ASP A 136 -11.87 9.48 14.23
N TRP A 137 -11.60 8.21 13.91
CA TRP A 137 -12.23 7.02 14.52
C TRP A 137 -11.29 6.08 15.29
#